data_AF-A0A972X2T9-F1
#
_entry.id   AF-A0A972X2T9-F1
#
_cell.length_a   1.000
_cell.length_b   1.000
_cell.length_c   1.000
_cell.angle_alpha   90.00
_cell.angle_beta   90.00
_cell.angle_gamma   90.00
#
_symmetry.space_group_name_H-M   'P 1'
#
loop_
_entity.id
_entity.type
_entity.pdbx_description
1 polymer ?
#
loop_
_entity_poly.entity_id
_entity_poly.type
_entity_poly.pdbx_seq_one_letter_code
_entity_poly.pdbx_strand_id
1 'polypeptide(L)'
;MLWLLFSCASVETSNVEEIAKEAGLRALAPIFEKALLAEAPIAPSSRSVYPTVSSLSGKSFDPTKYFNNPIRMSDGILKLLPGDYVVPVMTYCMKSSGSSPEAHRYLIAKLNGSAADIIRDLNTRALPNFDAHEIQAVSWNIQNGIPYEEMGDKNKKIIDSIIPEHRGRLGRSSFKTVVEKWNEISTATGVIPRFEDATDELLDRLGEVGNDIKALREFRKVIRAHRNDYESLRSLISLPGRSTRNTMHLKNRHGIREY
;
A
#
# COMPACT_ATOMS: atom_id res chain seq x y z
N MET A 1 51.34 35.05 -41.91
CA MET A 1 51.50 33.81 -41.14
C MET A 1 50.31 33.71 -40.20
N LEU A 2 49.23 33.08 -40.68
CA LEU A 2 47.93 32.99 -40.02
C LEU A 2 47.78 31.53 -39.55
N TRP A 3 47.77 31.30 -38.24
CA TRP A 3 47.54 29.97 -37.67
C TRP A 3 46.02 29.72 -37.60
N LEU A 4 45.53 28.80 -38.44
CA LEU A 4 44.20 28.21 -38.30
C LEU A 4 44.29 27.04 -37.31
N LEU A 5 43.84 27.27 -36.08
CA LEU A 5 43.59 26.19 -35.13
C LEU A 5 42.23 25.55 -35.48
N PHE A 6 42.28 24.38 -36.11
CA PHE A 6 41.13 23.48 -36.15
C PHE A 6 40.96 22.88 -34.74
N SER A 7 40.04 23.45 -33.96
CA SER A 7 39.48 22.76 -32.80
C SER A 7 38.37 21.83 -33.31
N CYS A 8 38.69 20.54 -33.48
CA CYS A 8 37.66 19.51 -33.52
C CYS A 8 37.09 19.39 -32.10
N ALA A 9 36.02 20.14 -31.82
CA ALA A 9 35.17 19.84 -30.68
C ALA A 9 34.57 18.45 -30.90
N SER A 10 35.06 17.48 -30.16
CA SER A 10 34.44 16.18 -29.99
C SER A 10 33.06 16.39 -29.36
N VAL A 11 32.03 16.48 -30.19
CA VAL A 11 30.63 16.54 -29.75
C VAL A 11 30.32 15.25 -28.98
N GLU A 12 29.76 15.45 -27.79
CA GLU A 12 29.40 14.52 -26.73
C GLU A 12 28.67 13.26 -27.23
N THR A 13 29.36 12.13 -27.34
CA THR A 13 28.72 10.82 -27.48
C THR A 13 28.07 10.33 -26.17
N SER A 14 28.47 10.89 -25.02
CA SER A 14 27.87 10.60 -23.71
C SER A 14 26.40 10.99 -23.62
N ASN A 15 25.99 12.05 -24.33
CA ASN A 15 24.63 12.60 -24.24
C ASN A 15 23.60 11.68 -24.93
N VAL A 16 23.97 11.06 -26.06
CA VAL A 16 23.04 10.22 -26.84
C VAL A 16 22.73 8.89 -26.15
N GLU A 17 23.73 8.24 -25.56
CA GLU A 17 23.53 6.99 -24.83
C GLU A 17 22.69 7.21 -23.57
N GLU A 18 22.92 8.31 -22.85
CA GLU A 18 22.16 8.67 -21.66
C GLU A 18 20.71 9.02 -21.99
N ILE A 19 20.48 9.78 -23.06
CA ILE A 19 19.14 10.08 -23.58
C ILE A 19 18.42 8.80 -24.02
N ALA A 20 19.12 7.88 -24.70
CA ALA A 20 18.53 6.60 -25.12
C ALA A 20 18.15 5.71 -23.92
N LYS A 21 19.00 5.66 -22.89
CA LYS A 21 18.69 4.95 -21.64
C LYS A 21 17.50 5.58 -20.93
N GLU A 22 17.45 6.90 -20.83
CA GLU A 22 16.35 7.61 -20.19
C GLU A 22 15.02 7.41 -20.94
N ALA A 23 15.05 7.48 -22.28
CA ALA A 23 13.88 7.17 -23.10
C ALA A 23 13.44 5.69 -22.94
N GLY A 24 14.40 4.77 -22.86
CA GLY A 24 14.15 3.36 -22.58
C GLY A 24 13.47 3.16 -21.22
N LEU A 25 13.99 3.78 -20.15
CA LEU A 25 13.38 3.70 -18.81
C LEU A 25 11.95 4.24 -18.79
N ARG A 26 11.70 5.37 -19.45
CA ARG A 26 10.34 5.94 -19.54
C ARG A 26 9.38 5.04 -20.30
N ALA A 27 9.84 4.35 -21.35
CA ALA A 27 9.03 3.39 -22.08
C ALA A 27 8.71 2.13 -21.24
N LEU A 28 9.57 1.78 -20.29
CA LEU A 28 9.38 0.64 -19.40
C LEU A 28 8.46 0.93 -18.20
N ALA A 29 8.41 2.18 -17.72
CA ALA A 29 7.61 2.54 -16.54
C ALA A 29 6.12 2.11 -16.64
N PRO A 30 5.39 2.32 -17.75
CA PRO A 30 4.01 1.85 -17.89
C PRO A 30 3.87 0.32 -17.89
N ILE A 31 4.89 -0.40 -18.38
CA ILE A 31 4.90 -1.87 -18.39
C ILE A 31 5.02 -2.38 -16.95
N PHE A 32 5.90 -1.77 -16.16
CA PHE A 32 6.05 -2.07 -14.74
C PHE A 32 4.82 -1.70 -13.93
N GLU A 33 4.22 -0.53 -14.18
CA GLU A 33 3.00 -0.10 -13.51
C GLU A 33 1.88 -1.12 -13.76
N LYS A 34 1.70 -1.54 -15.01
CA LYS A 34 0.71 -2.55 -15.37
C LYS A 34 0.97 -3.89 -14.68
N ALA A 35 2.22 -4.34 -14.61
CA ALA A 35 2.59 -5.59 -13.94
C ALA A 35 2.33 -5.52 -12.43
N LEU A 36 2.72 -4.42 -11.78
CA LEU A 36 2.48 -4.20 -10.35
C LEU A 36 0.99 -4.13 -10.05
N LEU A 37 0.20 -3.37 -10.83
CA LEU A 37 -1.23 -3.25 -10.61
C LEU A 37 -2.00 -4.56 -10.85
N ALA A 38 -1.57 -5.38 -11.81
CA ALA A 38 -2.18 -6.68 -12.07
C ALA A 38 -1.96 -7.66 -10.91
N GLU A 39 -0.78 -7.61 -10.28
CA GLU A 39 -0.40 -8.54 -9.22
C GLU A 39 -0.66 -7.97 -7.81
N ALA A 40 -0.94 -6.68 -7.69
CA ALA A 40 -1.15 -5.98 -6.42
C ALA A 40 -2.21 -6.70 -5.57
N PRO A 41 -1.85 -7.24 -4.39
CA PRO A 41 -2.82 -7.90 -3.50
C PRO A 41 -3.98 -6.98 -3.15
N ILE A 42 -3.68 -5.70 -2.90
CA ILE A 42 -4.65 -4.61 -2.80
C ILE A 42 -4.24 -3.53 -3.80
N ALA A 43 -5.15 -3.18 -4.71
CA ALA A 43 -4.93 -2.13 -5.70
C ALA A 43 -5.21 -0.74 -5.11
N PRO A 44 -4.54 0.33 -5.61
CA PRO A 44 -4.81 1.70 -5.20
C PRO A 44 -6.29 2.09 -5.35
N SER A 45 -6.84 2.74 -4.32
CA SER A 45 -8.26 3.09 -4.23
C SER A 45 -8.69 4.24 -5.14
N SER A 46 -7.74 5.06 -5.62
CA SER A 46 -7.99 6.30 -6.38
C SER A 46 -8.85 6.10 -7.63
N ARG A 47 -8.81 4.91 -8.24
CA ARG A 47 -9.59 4.56 -9.44
C ARG A 47 -11.03 4.09 -9.14
N SER A 48 -11.40 3.97 -7.87
CA SER A 48 -12.67 3.37 -7.44
C SER A 48 -13.32 4.09 -6.24
N VAL A 49 -12.95 5.35 -6.04
CA VAL A 49 -13.55 6.21 -5.02
C VAL A 49 -15.01 6.48 -5.38
N TYR A 50 -15.91 6.30 -4.42
CA TYR A 50 -17.30 6.68 -4.61
C TYR A 50 -17.41 8.21 -4.77
N PRO A 51 -18.22 8.70 -5.71
CA PRO A 51 -18.31 10.12 -5.98
C PRO A 51 -18.80 10.87 -4.74
N THR A 52 -18.16 12.00 -4.43
CA THR A 52 -18.68 12.94 -3.44
C THR A 52 -19.86 13.69 -4.04
N VAL A 53 -21.01 13.64 -3.39
CA VAL A 53 -22.18 14.42 -3.79
C VAL A 53 -22.22 15.74 -3.01
N SER A 54 -22.57 16.84 -3.67
CA SER A 54 -22.70 18.16 -3.04
C SER A 54 -23.93 18.29 -2.13
N SER A 55 -24.90 17.39 -2.30
CA SER A 55 -26.08 17.25 -1.45
C SER A 55 -26.47 15.78 -1.35
N LEU A 56 -26.80 15.33 -0.15
CA LEU A 56 -27.34 13.99 0.06
C LEU A 56 -28.81 13.98 -0.35
N SER A 57 -29.21 13.00 -1.14
CA SER A 57 -30.63 12.75 -1.37
C SER A 57 -31.26 12.31 -0.05
N GLY A 58 -32.36 12.92 0.38
CA GLY A 58 -33.10 12.50 1.58
C GLY A 58 -33.29 13.59 2.62
N LYS A 59 -33.85 13.20 3.77
CA LYS A 59 -33.99 14.07 4.95
C LYS A 59 -32.72 13.96 5.81
N SER A 60 -32.45 14.97 6.64
CA SER A 60 -31.39 14.91 7.65
C SER A 60 -31.50 13.64 8.49
N PHE A 61 -30.36 13.04 8.83
CA PHE A 61 -30.33 11.85 9.68
C PHE A 61 -30.93 12.12 11.04
N ASP A 62 -31.78 11.20 11.46
CA ASP A 62 -32.28 11.13 12.82
C ASP A 62 -31.75 9.83 13.46
N PRO A 63 -30.61 9.90 14.19
CA PRO A 63 -29.97 8.73 14.77
C PRO A 63 -30.92 7.92 15.67
N THR A 64 -31.84 8.60 16.35
CA THR A 64 -32.73 8.01 17.35
C THR A 64 -33.70 6.97 16.76
N LYS A 65 -34.01 7.07 15.45
CA LYS A 65 -34.88 6.14 14.74
C LYS A 65 -34.23 4.80 14.39
N TYR A 66 -32.90 4.73 14.34
CA TYR A 66 -32.17 3.58 13.78
C TYR A 66 -31.39 2.77 14.81
N PHE A 67 -31.08 3.33 15.98
CA PHE A 67 -30.34 2.62 17.03
C PHE A 67 -31.07 1.39 17.59
N ASN A 68 -32.39 1.26 17.37
CA ASN A 68 -33.21 0.16 17.90
C ASN A 68 -33.59 -0.91 16.86
N ASN A 69 -33.20 -0.79 15.59
CA ASN A 69 -33.56 -1.73 14.54
C ASN A 69 -32.40 -1.94 13.55
N PRO A 70 -31.45 -2.85 13.82
CA PRO A 70 -30.46 -3.22 12.83
C PRO A 70 -31.15 -3.97 11.67
N ILE A 71 -31.24 -3.33 10.50
CA ILE A 71 -31.68 -4.00 9.27
C ILE A 71 -30.55 -4.93 8.84
N ARG A 72 -30.56 -6.16 9.36
CA ARG A 72 -29.71 -7.25 8.84
C ARG A 72 -30.38 -7.82 7.60
N MET A 73 -29.75 -7.65 6.43
CA MET A 73 -30.11 -8.43 5.26
C MET A 73 -29.35 -9.76 5.28
N SER A 74 -30.04 -10.83 4.91
CA SER A 74 -29.61 -12.23 5.07
C SER A 74 -28.46 -12.66 4.14
N ASP A 75 -28.03 -11.81 3.23
CA ASP A 75 -27.01 -12.07 2.20
C ASP A 75 -25.68 -11.33 2.44
N GLY A 76 -25.55 -10.63 3.58
CA GLY A 76 -24.38 -9.82 3.89
C GLY A 76 -24.33 -8.46 3.15
N ILE A 77 -25.37 -8.10 2.40
CA ILE A 77 -25.49 -6.80 1.72
C ILE A 77 -26.32 -5.85 2.57
N LEU A 78 -25.68 -4.86 3.21
CA LEU A 78 -26.41 -3.84 3.95
C LEU A 78 -26.99 -2.79 2.99
N LYS A 79 -28.29 -2.84 2.71
CA LYS A 79 -28.98 -1.77 1.97
C LYS A 79 -29.38 -0.64 2.93
N LEU A 80 -28.69 0.49 2.82
CA LEU A 80 -28.99 1.70 3.56
C LEU A 80 -30.04 2.54 2.80
N LEU A 81 -31.03 3.08 3.50
CA LEU A 81 -31.94 4.10 2.95
C LEU A 81 -31.18 5.43 2.77
N PRO A 82 -31.70 6.42 2.03
CA PRO A 82 -31.06 7.73 1.98
C PRO A 82 -31.07 8.43 3.35
N GLY A 83 -29.91 8.91 3.81
CA GLY A 83 -29.71 9.58 5.10
C GLY A 83 -28.23 9.62 5.51
N ASP A 84 -27.90 10.33 6.59
CA ASP A 84 -26.60 10.20 7.25
C ASP A 84 -26.55 8.91 8.09
N TYR A 85 -25.36 8.41 8.40
CA TYR A 85 -25.18 7.20 9.19
C TYR A 85 -23.99 7.34 10.13
N VAL A 86 -24.11 6.76 11.32
CA VAL A 86 -22.99 6.51 12.20
C VAL A 86 -22.77 5.00 12.25
N VAL A 87 -21.67 4.54 11.64
CA VAL A 87 -21.33 3.12 11.56
C VAL A 87 -20.06 2.90 12.38
N PRO A 88 -20.06 2.01 13.39
CA PRO A 88 -18.83 1.60 14.02
C PRO A 88 -18.01 0.81 12.98
N VAL A 89 -16.78 1.26 12.74
CA VAL A 89 -15.87 0.61 11.80
C VAL A 89 -14.65 0.11 12.53
N MET A 90 -14.15 -1.06 12.12
CA MET A 90 -12.81 -1.51 12.46
C MET A 90 -11.92 -1.23 11.26
N THR A 91 -10.85 -0.46 11.48
CA THR A 91 -9.90 -0.10 10.44
C THR A 91 -8.64 -0.94 10.55
N TYR A 92 -8.19 -1.45 9.42
CA TYR A 92 -6.91 -2.12 9.29
C TYR A 92 -6.04 -1.30 8.35
N CYS A 93 -4.78 -1.05 8.72
CA CYS A 93 -3.83 -0.31 7.91
C CYS A 93 -3.32 -1.19 6.77
N MET A 94 -3.58 -0.78 5.52
CA MET A 94 -3.21 -1.55 4.32
C MET A 94 -1.88 -1.12 3.68
N LYS A 95 -1.13 -0.22 4.34
CA LYS A 95 0.22 0.20 3.94
C LYS A 95 1.03 0.47 5.20
N SER A 96 2.30 0.08 5.21
CA SER A 96 3.24 0.37 6.30
C SER A 96 3.74 1.81 6.32
N SER A 97 3.56 2.52 5.20
CA SER A 97 3.85 3.93 5.02
C SER A 97 2.61 4.62 4.47
N GLY A 98 1.70 4.99 5.37
CA GLY A 98 0.54 5.83 5.07
C GLY A 98 0.34 6.82 6.20
N SER A 99 0.22 8.10 5.88
CA SER A 99 -0.30 9.08 6.83
C SER A 99 -1.81 8.92 6.92
N SER A 100 -2.34 9.10 8.13
CA SER A 100 -3.75 9.46 8.24
C SER A 100 -3.95 10.76 7.46
N PRO A 101 -4.99 10.87 6.62
CA PRO A 101 -5.35 12.14 6.04
C PRO A 101 -5.63 13.16 7.15
N GLU A 102 -5.45 14.44 6.82
CA GLU A 102 -5.72 15.56 7.71
C GLU A 102 -7.16 15.47 8.24
N ALA A 103 -7.31 15.72 9.55
CA ALA A 103 -8.59 15.61 10.25
C ALA A 103 -9.30 14.24 10.14
N HIS A 104 -8.58 13.15 9.81
CA HIS A 104 -9.11 11.78 9.72
C HIS A 104 -10.28 11.65 8.72
N ARG A 105 -10.26 12.44 7.63
CA ARG A 105 -11.26 12.36 6.57
C ARG A 105 -10.83 11.35 5.51
N TYR A 106 -11.58 10.26 5.39
CA TYR A 106 -11.28 9.20 4.43
C TYR A 106 -12.26 9.22 3.27
N LEU A 107 -11.73 9.09 2.06
CA LEU A 107 -12.52 8.73 0.89
C LEU A 107 -12.82 7.24 0.94
N ILE A 108 -14.07 6.87 0.63
CA ILE A 108 -14.49 5.48 0.58
C ILE A 108 -14.33 4.99 -0.86
N ALA A 109 -13.69 3.83 -1.01
CA ALA A 109 -13.54 3.16 -2.29
C ALA A 109 -13.84 1.67 -2.13
N LYS A 110 -14.14 1.00 -3.24
CA LYS A 110 -14.24 -0.45 -3.25
C LYS A 110 -12.86 -1.08 -3.03
N LEU A 111 -12.76 -2.08 -2.16
CA LEU A 111 -11.56 -2.89 -2.03
C LEU A 111 -11.35 -3.71 -3.32
N ASN A 112 -10.21 -3.51 -3.97
CA ASN A 112 -9.83 -4.15 -5.23
C ASN A 112 -8.41 -4.71 -5.13
N GLY A 113 -8.02 -5.58 -6.06
CA GLY A 113 -6.72 -6.26 -6.08
C GLY A 113 -6.84 -7.78 -6.15
N SER A 114 -5.72 -8.46 -6.36
CA SER A 114 -5.67 -9.92 -6.57
C SER A 114 -6.00 -10.74 -5.31
N ALA A 115 -5.89 -10.13 -4.13
CA ALA A 115 -6.19 -10.73 -2.83
C ALA A 115 -7.28 -9.96 -2.06
N ALA A 116 -8.01 -9.07 -2.72
CA ALA A 116 -9.02 -8.23 -2.08
C ALA A 116 -10.14 -9.04 -1.41
N ASP A 117 -10.59 -10.11 -2.04
CA ASP A 117 -11.59 -11.01 -1.49
C ASP A 117 -11.04 -11.82 -0.30
N ILE A 118 -9.76 -12.21 -0.33
CA ILE A 118 -9.09 -12.88 0.78
C ILE A 118 -9.02 -11.95 2.00
N ILE A 119 -8.60 -10.69 1.81
CA ILE A 119 -8.53 -9.69 2.88
C ILE A 119 -9.92 -9.38 3.43
N ARG A 120 -10.93 -9.24 2.56
CA ARG A 120 -12.32 -9.06 2.98
C ARG A 120 -12.78 -10.21 3.87
N ASP A 121 -12.56 -11.44 3.43
CA ASP A 121 -13.02 -12.64 4.12
C ASP A 121 -12.29 -12.80 5.46
N LEU A 122 -10.96 -12.58 5.49
CA LEU A 122 -10.17 -12.55 6.72
C LEU A 122 -10.77 -11.55 7.72
N ASN A 123 -10.93 -10.29 7.32
CA ASN A 123 -11.36 -9.22 8.22
C ASN A 123 -12.80 -9.41 8.70
N THR A 124 -13.67 -9.95 7.85
CA THR A 124 -15.09 -10.13 8.15
C THR A 124 -15.34 -11.31 9.08
N ARG A 125 -14.53 -12.38 8.97
CA ARG A 125 -14.71 -13.63 9.72
C ARG A 125 -13.82 -13.72 10.98
N ALA A 126 -12.83 -12.85 11.11
CA ALA A 126 -11.89 -12.88 12.23
C ALA A 126 -12.53 -12.51 13.58
N LEU A 127 -13.50 -11.60 13.58
CA LEU A 127 -14.24 -11.26 14.79
C LEU A 127 -15.28 -12.36 15.05
N PRO A 128 -15.41 -12.89 16.29
CA PRO A 128 -14.86 -12.44 17.59
C PRO A 128 -13.61 -13.20 18.09
N ASN A 129 -12.96 -13.98 17.23
CA ASN A 129 -12.04 -15.05 17.65
C ASN A 129 -10.58 -14.61 17.80
N PHE A 130 -10.21 -13.45 17.25
CA PHE A 130 -8.83 -12.98 17.22
C PHE A 130 -8.76 -11.48 17.47
N ASP A 131 -7.64 -11.04 18.04
CA ASP A 131 -7.37 -9.62 18.29
C ASP A 131 -7.07 -8.90 16.97
N ALA A 132 -7.45 -7.63 16.89
CA ALA A 132 -7.26 -6.82 15.69
C ALA A 132 -5.77 -6.76 15.27
N HIS A 133 -4.84 -6.76 16.22
CA HIS A 133 -3.40 -6.75 15.94
C HIS A 133 -2.92 -8.04 15.25
N GLU A 134 -3.50 -9.19 15.62
CA GLU A 134 -3.18 -10.48 15.01
C GLU A 134 -3.64 -10.52 13.55
N ILE A 135 -4.84 -10.03 13.31
CA ILE A 135 -5.42 -9.92 11.96
C ILE A 135 -4.67 -8.90 11.11
N GLN A 136 -4.21 -7.81 11.71
CA GLN A 136 -3.39 -6.81 11.05
C GLN A 136 -2.05 -7.40 10.55
N ALA A 137 -1.40 -8.24 11.35
CA ALA A 137 -0.17 -8.91 10.95
C ALA A 137 -0.40 -9.89 9.78
N VAL A 138 -1.47 -10.68 9.82
CA VAL A 138 -1.84 -11.57 8.71
C VAL A 138 -2.17 -10.75 7.45
N SER A 139 -2.90 -9.65 7.60
CA SER A 139 -3.24 -8.74 6.50
C SER A 139 -1.98 -8.19 5.83
N TRP A 140 -0.97 -7.75 6.60
CA TRP A 140 0.31 -7.32 6.03
C TRP A 140 1.06 -8.43 5.30
N ASN A 141 1.03 -9.67 5.82
CA ASN A 141 1.66 -10.80 5.13
C ASN A 141 1.03 -11.03 3.75
N ILE A 142 -0.29 -11.06 3.67
CA ILE A 142 -1.04 -11.22 2.42
C ILE A 142 -0.75 -10.07 1.46
N GLN A 143 -0.79 -8.82 1.95
CA GLN A 143 -0.55 -7.62 1.14
C GLN A 143 0.84 -7.53 0.55
N ASN A 144 1.83 -8.12 1.23
CA ASN A 144 3.20 -8.16 0.73
C ASN A 144 3.48 -9.37 -0.15
N GLY A 145 2.48 -10.23 -0.39
CA GLY A 145 2.66 -11.48 -1.12
C GLY A 145 3.62 -12.42 -0.41
N ILE A 146 3.66 -12.43 0.93
CA ILE A 146 4.36 -13.48 1.67
C ILE A 146 3.58 -14.78 1.44
N PRO A 147 4.19 -15.81 0.82
CA PRO A 147 3.47 -17.02 0.56
C PRO A 147 3.13 -17.73 1.88
N TYR A 148 2.01 -18.44 1.91
CA TYR A 148 1.52 -19.15 3.09
C TYR A 148 2.63 -19.93 3.80
N GLU A 149 3.48 -20.63 3.04
CA GLU A 149 4.54 -21.45 3.63
C GLU A 149 5.66 -20.68 4.34
N GLU A 150 5.89 -19.42 3.96
CA GLU A 150 6.84 -18.51 4.61
C GLU A 150 6.25 -17.76 5.81
N MET A 151 4.93 -17.86 6.03
CA MET A 151 4.28 -17.22 7.19
C MET A 151 4.62 -17.95 8.49
N GLY A 152 4.69 -17.21 9.60
CA GLY A 152 4.89 -17.80 10.92
C GLY A 152 3.69 -18.64 11.38
N ASP A 153 3.93 -19.62 12.27
CA ASP A 153 2.91 -20.60 12.72
C ASP A 153 1.63 -19.95 13.26
N LYS A 154 1.77 -18.82 13.97
CA LYS A 154 0.63 -18.04 14.46
C LYS A 154 -0.28 -17.56 13.32
N ASN A 155 0.32 -17.03 12.25
CA ASN A 155 -0.41 -16.52 11.09
C ASN A 155 -1.02 -17.65 10.26
N LYS A 156 -0.28 -18.77 10.13
CA LYS A 156 -0.79 -20.00 9.51
C LYS A 156 -2.04 -20.49 10.23
N LYS A 157 -2.00 -20.60 11.57
CA LYS A 157 -3.15 -21.00 12.39
C LYS A 157 -4.38 -20.10 12.20
N ILE A 158 -4.18 -18.79 12.09
CA ILE A 158 -5.27 -17.83 11.82
C ILE A 158 -5.88 -18.09 10.44
N ILE A 159 -5.06 -18.24 9.40
CA ILE A 159 -5.53 -18.53 8.04
C ILE A 159 -6.33 -19.84 8.02
N ASP A 160 -5.80 -20.89 8.65
CA ASP A 160 -6.41 -22.22 8.70
C ASP A 160 -7.75 -22.23 9.41
N SER A 161 -7.91 -21.37 10.40
CA SER A 161 -9.13 -21.26 11.18
C SER A 161 -10.21 -20.41 10.52
N ILE A 162 -9.85 -19.40 9.72
CA ILE A 162 -10.78 -18.37 9.26
C ILE A 162 -11.06 -18.46 7.75
N ILE A 163 -10.00 -18.71 6.97
CA ILE A 163 -9.99 -18.67 5.51
C ILE A 163 -9.21 -19.86 4.90
N PRO A 164 -9.42 -21.11 5.34
CA PRO A 164 -8.65 -22.26 4.88
C PRO A 164 -8.76 -22.49 3.36
N GLU A 165 -9.89 -22.12 2.75
CA GLU A 165 -10.12 -22.24 1.31
C GLU A 165 -9.18 -21.35 0.47
N HIS A 166 -8.66 -20.28 1.05
CA HIS A 166 -7.77 -19.34 0.36
C HIS A 166 -6.29 -19.75 0.40
N ARG A 167 -5.92 -20.79 1.15
CA ARG A 167 -4.53 -21.29 1.29
C ARG A 167 -3.83 -21.49 -0.06
N GLY A 168 -4.50 -22.14 -1.01
CA GLY A 168 -3.91 -22.44 -2.33
C GLY A 168 -3.52 -21.18 -3.11
N ARG A 169 -4.30 -20.10 -2.97
CA ARG A 169 -4.01 -18.80 -3.60
C ARG A 169 -2.91 -18.04 -2.87
N LEU A 170 -2.85 -18.17 -1.55
CA LEU A 170 -1.77 -17.63 -0.72
C LEU A 170 -0.44 -18.35 -0.92
N GLY A 171 -0.38 -19.48 -1.63
CA GLY A 171 0.87 -20.13 -2.02
C GLY A 171 1.66 -19.36 -3.08
N ARG A 172 1.06 -18.39 -3.77
CA ARG A 172 1.71 -17.59 -4.82
C ARG A 172 2.23 -16.28 -4.24
N SER A 173 3.49 -15.96 -4.53
CA SER A 173 4.10 -14.68 -4.16
C SER A 173 3.92 -13.68 -5.31
N SER A 174 3.01 -12.72 -5.17
CA SER A 174 2.84 -11.61 -6.14
C SER A 174 4.14 -10.84 -6.37
N PHE A 175 4.96 -10.69 -5.32
CA PHE A 175 6.30 -10.11 -5.43
C PHE A 175 7.20 -10.93 -6.36
N LYS A 176 7.15 -12.26 -6.30
CA LYS A 176 7.92 -13.13 -7.18
C LYS A 176 7.50 -12.92 -8.64
N THR A 177 6.21 -12.77 -8.93
CA THR A 177 5.72 -12.45 -10.27
C THR A 177 6.28 -11.11 -10.77
N VAL A 178 6.32 -10.08 -9.92
CA VAL A 178 6.91 -8.78 -10.26
C VAL A 178 8.41 -8.91 -10.58
N VAL A 179 9.14 -9.66 -9.75
CA VAL A 179 10.58 -9.92 -9.97
C VAL A 179 10.82 -10.72 -11.25
N GLU A 180 10.01 -11.75 -11.52
CA GLU A 180 10.07 -12.54 -12.75
C GLU A 180 9.82 -11.66 -13.97
N LYS A 181 8.81 -10.78 -13.91
CA LYS A 181 8.50 -9.86 -15.02
C LYS A 181 9.61 -8.83 -15.25
N TRP A 182 10.21 -8.32 -14.18
CA TRP A 182 11.39 -7.46 -14.26
C TRP A 182 12.56 -8.15 -14.94
N ASN A 183 12.88 -9.37 -14.52
CA ASN A 183 13.99 -10.13 -15.08
C ASN A 183 13.75 -10.55 -16.55
N GLU A 184 12.50 -10.80 -16.94
CA GLU A 184 12.11 -11.01 -18.34
C GLU A 184 12.41 -9.75 -19.18
N ILE A 185 11.99 -8.57 -18.72
CA ILE A 185 12.22 -7.29 -19.40
C ILE A 185 13.70 -6.94 -19.46
N SER A 186 14.43 -7.16 -18.36
CA SER A 186 15.88 -6.97 -18.30
C SER A 186 16.58 -7.81 -19.36
N THR A 187 16.23 -9.10 -19.47
CA THR A 187 16.80 -10.02 -20.46
C THR A 187 16.44 -9.61 -21.89
N ALA A 188 15.19 -9.21 -22.12
CA ALA A 188 14.70 -8.87 -23.46
C ALA A 188 15.26 -7.54 -24.00
N THR A 189 15.49 -6.56 -23.13
CA THR A 189 15.84 -5.19 -23.54
C THR A 189 17.32 -4.86 -23.34
N GLY A 190 17.97 -5.44 -22.34
CA GLY A 190 19.31 -5.05 -21.90
C GLY A 190 19.41 -3.62 -21.35
N VAL A 191 18.29 -2.90 -21.23
CA VAL A 191 18.25 -1.48 -20.78
C VAL A 191 18.39 -1.37 -19.26
N ILE A 192 17.85 -2.36 -18.54
CA ILE A 192 17.85 -2.41 -17.09
C ILE A 192 18.61 -3.65 -16.60
N PRO A 193 19.28 -3.57 -15.44
CA PRO A 193 19.85 -4.73 -14.79
C PRO A 193 18.76 -5.69 -14.30
N ARG A 194 19.18 -6.89 -13.89
CA ARG A 194 18.29 -7.80 -13.17
C ARG A 194 17.80 -7.16 -11.88
N PHE A 195 16.67 -7.64 -11.36
CA PHE A 195 16.03 -7.06 -10.19
C PHE A 195 16.96 -7.07 -8.97
N GLU A 196 17.76 -8.12 -8.83
CA GLU A 196 18.71 -8.29 -7.73
C GLU A 196 19.82 -7.23 -7.73
N ASP A 197 20.14 -6.69 -8.91
CA ASP A 197 21.20 -5.70 -9.14
C ASP A 197 20.63 -4.28 -9.32
N ALA A 198 19.32 -4.08 -9.17
CA ALA A 198 18.66 -2.79 -9.34
C ALA A 198 18.94 -1.85 -8.16
N THR A 199 19.57 -0.70 -8.45
CA THR A 199 19.89 0.32 -7.44
C THR A 199 18.70 1.24 -7.14
N ASP A 200 18.77 1.97 -6.02
CA ASP A 200 17.74 2.93 -5.64
C ASP A 200 17.63 4.09 -6.63
N GLU A 201 18.76 4.53 -7.18
CA GLU A 201 18.81 5.60 -8.19
C GLU A 201 18.10 5.18 -9.48
N LEU A 202 18.23 3.91 -9.90
CA LEU A 202 17.49 3.37 -11.03
C LEU A 202 15.97 3.38 -10.76
N LEU A 203 15.58 2.95 -9.55
CA LEU A 203 14.17 2.93 -9.16
C LEU A 203 13.61 4.36 -9.05
N ASP A 204 14.39 5.32 -8.57
CA ASP A 204 14.00 6.74 -8.55
C ASP A 204 13.70 7.28 -9.95
N ARG A 205 14.50 6.90 -10.95
CA ARG A 205 14.29 7.30 -12.36
C ARG A 205 13.02 6.71 -12.98
N LEU A 206 12.47 5.63 -12.42
CA LEU A 206 11.17 5.10 -12.83
C LEU A 206 9.99 5.91 -12.24
N GLY A 207 10.25 6.85 -11.33
CA GLY A 207 9.21 7.68 -10.73
C GLY A 207 8.36 6.92 -9.71
N GLU A 208 7.03 7.14 -9.73
CA GLU A 208 6.10 6.55 -8.75
C GLU A 208 6.19 5.03 -8.68
N VAL A 209 6.27 4.37 -9.85
CA VAL A 209 6.34 2.91 -9.93
C VAL A 209 7.59 2.34 -9.26
N GLY A 210 8.74 3.01 -9.40
CA GLY A 210 9.98 2.60 -8.74
C GLY A 210 9.95 2.88 -7.24
N ASN A 211 9.31 3.97 -6.81
CA ASN A 211 9.05 4.22 -5.39
C ASN A 211 8.17 3.13 -4.75
N ASP A 212 7.14 2.65 -5.46
CA ASP A 212 6.32 1.54 -4.99
C ASP A 212 7.11 0.22 -4.91
N ILE A 213 7.98 -0.06 -5.89
CA ILE A 213 8.88 -1.22 -5.86
C ILE A 213 9.83 -1.15 -4.65
N LYS A 214 10.46 0.00 -4.40
CA LYS A 214 11.32 0.21 -3.22
C LYS A 214 10.55 -0.01 -1.93
N ALA A 215 9.36 0.58 -1.81
CA ALA A 215 8.52 0.43 -0.63
C ALA A 215 8.15 -1.03 -0.38
N LEU A 216 7.80 -1.77 -1.43
CA LEU A 216 7.50 -3.20 -1.35
C LEU A 216 8.74 -4.02 -0.94
N ARG A 217 9.90 -3.73 -1.51
CA ARG A 217 11.17 -4.40 -1.18
C ARG A 217 11.56 -4.19 0.28
N GLU A 218 11.55 -2.94 0.75
CA GLU A 218 11.89 -2.62 2.13
C GLU A 218 10.87 -3.20 3.11
N PHE A 219 9.58 -3.15 2.79
CA PHE A 219 8.58 -3.67 3.71
C PHE A 219 8.66 -5.21 3.83
N ARG A 220 8.92 -5.93 2.74
CA ARG A 220 9.20 -7.38 2.80
C ARG A 220 10.43 -7.71 3.63
N LYS A 221 11.51 -6.93 3.49
CA LYS A 221 12.72 -7.08 4.31
C LYS A 221 12.41 -6.89 5.80
N VAL A 222 11.63 -5.87 6.14
CA VAL A 222 11.18 -5.58 7.52
C VAL A 222 10.31 -6.71 8.07
N ILE A 223 9.31 -7.17 7.32
CA ILE A 223 8.41 -8.27 7.72
C ILE A 223 9.20 -9.55 8.03
N ARG A 224 10.13 -9.92 7.14
CA ARG A 224 10.99 -11.09 7.32
C ARG A 224 11.94 -10.94 8.51
N ALA A 225 12.55 -9.77 8.69
CA ALA A 225 13.47 -9.50 9.79
C ALA A 225 12.80 -9.64 11.17
N HIS A 226 11.52 -9.27 11.27
CA HIS A 226 10.76 -9.30 12.52
C HIS A 226 9.88 -10.55 12.65
N ARG A 227 10.12 -11.58 11.82
CA ARG A 227 9.40 -12.87 11.87
C ARG A 227 7.88 -12.74 11.91
N ASN A 228 7.33 -11.72 11.25
CA ASN A 228 5.89 -11.46 11.21
C ASN A 228 5.25 -11.12 12.58
N ASP A 229 6.02 -10.67 13.56
CA ASP A 229 5.53 -10.25 14.87
C ASP A 229 4.95 -8.83 14.84
N TYR A 230 3.68 -8.69 15.22
CA TYR A 230 2.99 -7.40 15.21
C TYR A 230 3.67 -6.36 16.11
N GLU A 231 4.07 -6.76 17.33
CA GLU A 231 4.65 -5.85 18.32
C GLU A 231 5.98 -5.25 17.84
N SER A 232 6.76 -6.06 17.14
CA SER A 232 7.98 -5.62 16.47
C SER A 232 7.68 -4.73 15.26
N LEU A 233 6.70 -5.11 14.44
CA LEU A 233 6.34 -4.39 13.20
C LEU A 233 5.70 -3.02 13.45
N ARG A 234 4.86 -2.88 14.49
CA ARG A 234 4.18 -1.61 14.78
C ARG A 234 5.15 -0.47 15.10
N SER A 235 6.32 -0.79 15.66
CA SER A 235 7.36 0.21 15.98
C SER A 235 8.02 0.81 14.74
N LEU A 236 7.96 0.09 13.62
CA LEU A 236 8.55 0.46 12.33
C LEU A 236 7.54 1.14 11.41
N ILE A 237 6.25 0.91 11.65
CA ILE A 237 5.15 1.62 11.04
C ILE A 237 4.98 2.92 11.80
N SER A 238 5.88 3.86 11.52
CA SER A 238 5.75 5.23 12.00
C SER A 238 4.50 5.83 11.35
N LEU A 239 3.45 6.07 12.13
CA LEU A 239 2.39 7.00 11.76
C LEU A 239 3.06 8.38 11.55
N PRO A 240 3.04 8.96 10.33
CA PRO A 240 3.37 10.37 10.15
C PRO A 240 2.36 11.17 10.97
N GLY A 241 2.84 11.76 12.07
CA GLY A 241 2.00 12.36 13.11
C GLY A 241 2.75 12.77 14.37
N ARG A 242 3.92 12.18 14.64
CA ARG A 242 4.92 12.86 15.47
C ARG A 242 5.57 13.96 14.66
N SER A 243 4.89 15.10 14.58
CA SER A 243 5.56 16.39 14.44
C SER A 243 6.75 16.36 15.40
N THR A 244 7.95 16.45 14.85
CA THR A 244 9.09 17.02 15.55
C THR A 244 8.70 18.45 15.93
N ARG A 245 7.89 18.60 16.99
CA ARG A 245 7.95 19.81 17.79
C ARG A 245 9.34 19.79 18.38
N ASN A 246 10.23 20.53 17.72
CA ASN A 246 11.40 21.11 18.34
C ASN A 246 11.04 21.44 19.79
N THR A 247 11.63 20.71 20.73
CA THR A 247 11.85 21.19 22.09
C THR A 247 12.79 22.39 21.99
N MET A 248 12.27 23.51 21.49
CA MET A 248 12.80 24.82 21.85
C MET A 248 12.18 25.16 23.19
N HIS A 249 13.04 25.21 24.19
CA HIS A 249 12.80 25.86 25.47
C HIS A 249 12.00 27.16 25.29
N LEU A 250 10.74 27.15 25.68
CA LEU A 250 10.06 28.35 26.13
C LEU A 250 9.71 28.16 27.60
N LYS A 251 10.52 28.83 28.41
CA LYS A 251 10.33 29.05 29.84
C LYS A 251 8.90 29.55 30.09
N ASN A 252 8.27 28.94 31.09
CA ASN A 252 7.32 29.51 32.03
C ASN A 252 6.78 30.92 31.71
N ARG A 253 5.46 31.03 31.53
CA ARG A 253 4.66 32.06 32.21
C ARG A 253 3.17 31.72 32.19
N HIS A 254 2.68 31.49 33.42
CA HIS A 254 1.34 31.73 33.95
C HIS A 254 0.15 30.96 33.35
N GLY A 255 -0.62 30.40 34.28
CA GLY A 255 -1.71 29.48 34.00
C GLY A 255 -3.02 30.18 33.68
N ILE A 256 -4.06 29.37 33.54
CA ILE A 256 -5.42 29.58 34.03
C ILE A 256 -6.18 28.25 33.87
N ARG A 257 -7.15 28.11 34.77
CA ARG A 257 -7.91 26.93 35.20
C ARG A 257 -8.82 26.29 34.15
N GLU A 258 -9.10 25.03 34.45
CA GLU A 258 -10.25 24.21 34.10
C GLU A 258 -11.56 24.97 33.94
N TYR A 259 -12.30 24.63 32.88
CA TYR A 259 -13.68 24.11 32.92
C TYR A 259 -13.87 23.13 31.75
#